data_AF-A0A9N7Z4Z8-F1
#
_entry.id   AF-A0A9N7Z4Z8-F1
#
_cell.length_a   1.000
_cell.length_b   1.000
_cell.length_c   1.000
_cell.angle_alpha   90.00
_cell.angle_beta   90.00
_cell.angle_gamma   90.00
#
_symmetry.space_group_name_H-M   'P 1'
#
loop_
_entity.id
_entity.type
_entity.pdbx_description
1 polymer ?
#
loop_
_entity_poly.entity_id
_entity_poly.type
_entity_poly.pdbx_seq_one_letter_code
_entity_poly.pdbx_strand_id
1 'polypeptide(L)'
;MVAQSLLSESALGWSIFTFILLVILAFCWVYIRKFQSRQESEVVSTITAICALAIALITSALLPVDIFLVSFMKYPNGTYKDWAANNETRGQIEDTVLYGYYTLYSIILFCVFLWIPFVYFYYEERDDENVNKCSQVKNALKYTVGFAIVCVVLLLIGAFVPLEAPPSQNSTQWEKVQYLFEELGSTHGLPALSFSISTLTLIGMLAVITYTAYGMSVLPLNLIKGTRSVVYERLENTEDIDDVEHQIEKLKSKCADGRPLSSRDRQNLQELEGKLQVLQRRGRHLEIAERNCCTKVGSALRPFKIMLGIFFILVALLFTIALFIS
;
A
#
# COMPACT_ATOMS: atom_id res chain seq x y z
N MET A 1 16.08 40.07 20.20
CA MET A 1 14.63 39.89 19.93
C MET A 1 14.39 39.23 18.57
N VAL A 2 14.98 39.69 17.46
CA VAL A 2 14.84 39.06 16.12
C VAL A 2 15.34 37.62 16.03
N ALA A 3 16.41 37.27 16.75
CA ALA A 3 16.92 35.89 16.79
C ALA A 3 15.99 34.92 17.58
N GLN A 4 15.27 35.42 18.59
CA GLN A 4 14.30 34.61 19.34
C GLN A 4 13.01 34.37 18.55
N SER A 5 12.55 35.36 17.78
CA SER A 5 11.39 35.19 16.89
C SER A 5 11.70 34.20 15.76
N LEU A 6 12.88 34.28 15.13
CA LEU A 6 13.32 33.33 14.10
C LEU A 6 13.47 31.89 14.63
N LEU A 7 13.97 31.72 15.86
CA LEU A 7 14.04 30.40 16.51
C LEU A 7 12.64 29.85 16.83
N SER A 8 11.69 30.70 17.27
CA SER A 8 10.32 30.27 17.52
C SER A 8 9.56 29.91 16.25
N GLU A 9 9.78 30.65 15.15
CA GLU A 9 9.14 30.40 13.86
C GLU A 9 9.70 29.16 13.17
N SER A 10 11.02 28.97 13.22
CA SER A 10 11.65 27.73 12.74
C SER A 10 11.23 26.51 13.57
N ALA A 11 11.23 26.62 14.91
CA ALA A 11 10.77 25.53 15.78
C ALA A 11 9.29 25.18 15.52
N LEU A 12 8.43 26.17 15.25
CA LEU A 12 7.05 25.94 14.84
C LEU A 12 6.96 25.22 13.49
N GLY A 13 7.76 25.62 12.49
CA GLY A 13 7.82 24.96 11.19
C GLY A 13 8.24 23.49 11.28
N TRP A 14 9.32 23.20 12.00
CA TRP A 14 9.80 21.82 12.22
C TRP A 14 8.79 20.98 13.03
N SER A 15 8.09 21.59 13.99
CA SER A 15 7.04 20.92 14.76
C SER A 15 5.85 20.51 13.88
N ILE A 16 5.37 21.42 13.02
CA ILE A 16 4.29 21.14 12.08
C ILE A 16 4.69 20.04 11.09
N PHE A 17 5.91 20.11 10.54
CA PHE A 17 6.43 19.08 9.64
C PHE A 17 6.50 17.71 10.32
N THR A 18 7.04 17.66 11.54
CA THR A 18 7.13 16.41 12.33
C THR A 18 5.74 15.85 12.64
N PHE A 19 4.78 16.71 12.95
CA PHE A 19 3.40 16.32 13.18
C PHE A 19 2.76 15.71 11.93
N ILE A 20 2.92 16.35 10.76
CA ILE A 20 2.42 15.83 9.48
C ILE A 20 3.05 14.47 9.17
N LEU A 21 4.36 14.33 9.36
CA LEU A 21 5.07 13.06 9.14
C LEU A 21 4.55 11.95 10.06
N LEU A 22 4.30 12.27 11.34
CA LEU A 22 3.73 11.33 12.30
C LEU A 22 2.31 10.90 11.90
N VAL A 23 1.48 11.83 11.44
CA VAL A 23 0.13 11.53 10.92
C VAL A 23 0.20 10.59 9.71
N ILE A 24 1.13 10.82 8.78
CA ILE A 24 1.35 9.94 7.62
C ILE A 24 1.78 8.54 8.07
N LEU A 25 2.72 8.43 9.01
CA LEU A 25 3.17 7.14 9.54
C LEU A 25 2.05 6.39 10.27
N ALA A 26 1.28 7.09 11.11
CA ALA A 26 0.14 6.53 11.81
C ALA A 26 -0.93 6.05 10.82
N PHE A 27 -1.20 6.82 9.77
CA PHE A 27 -2.10 6.42 8.70
C PHE A 27 -1.62 5.16 7.98
N CYS A 28 -0.35 5.10 7.57
CA CYS A 28 0.24 3.92 6.91
C CYS A 28 0.14 2.68 7.80
N TRP A 29 0.49 2.83 9.08
CA TRP A 29 0.41 1.75 10.06
C TRP A 29 -1.02 1.21 10.23
N VAL A 30 -1.99 2.11 10.42
CA VAL A 30 -3.40 1.73 10.58
C VAL A 30 -3.94 1.11 9.30
N TYR A 31 -3.62 1.68 8.14
CA TYR A 31 -4.07 1.19 6.84
C TYR A 31 -3.58 -0.25 6.58
N ILE A 32 -2.27 -0.48 6.66
CA ILE A 32 -1.70 -1.82 6.43
C ILE A 32 -2.25 -2.81 7.45
N ARG A 33 -2.29 -2.47 8.74
CA ARG A 33 -2.79 -3.39 9.78
C ARG A 33 -4.29 -3.67 9.66
N LYS A 34 -5.06 -2.80 9.01
CA LYS A 34 -6.50 -2.99 8.77
C LYS A 34 -6.78 -3.93 7.61
N PHE A 35 -5.99 -3.87 6.54
CA PHE A 35 -6.15 -4.69 5.34
C PHE A 35 -5.30 -5.96 5.33
N GLN A 36 -4.39 -6.10 6.30
CA GLN A 36 -3.56 -7.28 6.44
C GLN A 36 -4.39 -8.51 6.87
N SER A 37 -4.21 -9.63 6.15
CA SER A 37 -4.74 -10.93 6.54
C SER A 37 -4.04 -11.46 7.79
N ARG A 38 -4.82 -11.97 8.75
CA ARG A 38 -4.36 -12.42 10.08
C ARG A 38 -3.63 -13.78 10.06
N GLN A 39 -3.71 -14.52 8.95
CA GLN A 39 -3.20 -15.89 8.85
C GLN A 39 -1.80 -15.99 8.22
N GLU A 40 -1.39 -15.04 7.38
CA GLU A 40 -0.15 -15.09 6.58
C GLU A 40 0.79 -13.90 6.87
N SER A 41 0.63 -13.26 8.03
CA SER A 41 1.29 -11.98 8.30
C SER A 41 2.76 -12.13 8.72
N GLU A 42 3.67 -11.72 7.84
CA GLU A 42 5.09 -11.57 8.19
C GLU A 42 5.49 -10.16 8.61
N VAL A 43 6.33 -10.11 9.66
CA VAL A 43 6.83 -8.84 10.23
C VAL A 43 7.72 -8.08 9.23
N VAL A 44 8.55 -8.78 8.46
CA VAL A 44 9.47 -8.12 7.49
C VAL A 44 8.69 -7.54 6.31
N SER A 45 7.74 -8.30 5.77
CA SER A 45 6.87 -7.85 4.67
C SER A 45 5.98 -6.67 5.08
N THR A 46 5.41 -6.71 6.29
CA THR A 46 4.60 -5.59 6.81
C THR A 46 5.38 -4.32 7.02
N ILE A 47 6.53 -4.39 7.69
CA ILE A 47 7.37 -3.21 7.91
C ILE A 47 7.77 -2.60 6.57
N THR A 48 8.14 -3.45 5.61
CA THR A 48 8.49 -3.01 4.26
C THR A 48 7.34 -2.31 3.55
N ALA A 49 6.13 -2.87 3.60
CA ALA A 49 4.95 -2.24 3.00
C ALA A 49 4.63 -0.89 3.66
N ILE A 50 4.73 -0.80 4.99
CA ILE A 50 4.50 0.45 5.73
C ILE A 50 5.54 1.50 5.35
N CYS A 51 6.83 1.14 5.35
CA CYS A 51 7.92 2.05 4.99
C CYS A 51 7.81 2.52 3.54
N ALA A 52 7.59 1.61 2.59
CA ALA A 52 7.46 1.95 1.18
C ALA A 52 6.26 2.88 0.93
N LEU A 53 5.11 2.60 1.55
CA LEU A 53 3.92 3.44 1.46
C LEU A 53 4.17 4.83 2.09
N ALA A 54 4.84 4.88 3.25
CA ALA A 54 5.17 6.14 3.91
C ALA A 54 6.10 7.00 3.05
N ILE A 55 7.15 6.43 2.47
CA ILE A 55 8.10 7.14 1.59
C ILE A 55 7.36 7.68 0.35
N ALA A 56 6.48 6.89 -0.26
CA ALA A 56 5.68 7.33 -1.39
C ALA A 56 4.76 8.51 -1.02
N LEU A 57 4.07 8.44 0.13
CA LEU A 57 3.20 9.52 0.60
C LEU A 57 3.97 10.78 0.99
N ILE A 58 5.13 10.65 1.63
CA ILE A 58 6.02 11.78 1.95
C ILE A 58 6.47 12.47 0.65
N THR A 59 6.84 11.69 -0.36
CA THR A 59 7.25 12.24 -1.67
C THR A 59 6.10 12.96 -2.36
N SER A 60 4.88 12.40 -2.30
CA SER A 60 3.69 13.08 -2.82
C SER A 60 3.33 14.34 -2.03
N ALA A 61 3.57 14.36 -0.70
CA ALA A 61 3.32 15.51 0.16
C ALA A 61 4.37 16.61 0.00
N LEU A 62 5.55 16.32 -0.55
CA LEU A 62 6.56 17.33 -0.84
C LEU A 62 6.10 18.30 -1.94
N LEU A 63 5.28 17.84 -2.89
CA LEU A 63 4.76 18.66 -3.99
C LEU A 63 3.90 19.86 -3.53
N PRO A 64 2.86 19.69 -2.67
CA PRO A 64 2.14 20.84 -2.15
C PRO A 64 3.01 21.71 -1.23
N VAL A 65 4.01 21.15 -0.54
CA VAL A 65 4.98 21.93 0.26
C VAL A 65 5.84 22.83 -0.62
N ASP A 66 6.32 22.32 -1.75
CA ASP A 66 7.07 23.09 -2.75
C ASP A 66 6.24 24.26 -3.28
N ILE A 67 5.00 24.00 -3.71
CA ILE A 67 4.06 25.04 -4.16
C ILE A 67 3.84 26.09 -3.06
N PHE A 68 3.66 25.65 -1.82
CA PHE A 68 3.48 26.54 -0.68
C PHE A 68 4.74 27.39 -0.43
N LEU A 69 5.93 26.80 -0.49
CA LEU A 69 7.19 27.47 -0.21
C LEU A 69 7.45 28.59 -1.23
N VAL A 70 7.28 28.30 -2.52
CA VAL A 70 7.36 29.29 -3.60
C VAL A 70 6.33 30.41 -3.40
N SER A 71 5.11 30.06 -3.00
CA SER A 71 4.05 31.03 -2.71
C SER A 71 4.36 31.87 -1.47
N PHE A 72 4.95 31.27 -0.43
CA PHE A 72 5.28 31.93 0.83
C PHE A 72 6.40 32.97 0.66
N MET A 73 7.28 32.78 -0.31
CA MET A 73 8.34 33.73 -0.67
C MET A 73 7.83 34.98 -1.38
N LYS A 74 6.60 34.95 -1.89
CA LYS A 74 6.01 36.05 -2.68
C LYS A 74 4.88 36.74 -1.90
N TYR A 75 4.69 38.03 -2.17
CA TYR A 75 3.48 38.76 -1.83
C TYR A 75 2.37 38.44 -2.83
N PRO A 76 1.09 38.74 -2.52
CA PRO A 76 -0.02 38.63 -3.48
C PRO A 76 0.20 39.44 -4.77
N ASN A 77 1.04 40.46 -4.72
CA ASN A 77 1.42 41.31 -5.85
C ASN A 77 2.50 40.67 -6.76
N GLY A 78 2.95 39.46 -6.45
CA GLY A 78 3.99 38.73 -7.20
C GLY A 78 5.43 39.13 -6.87
N THR A 79 5.64 40.16 -6.05
CA THR A 79 6.97 40.60 -5.59
C THR A 79 7.51 39.70 -4.47
N TYR A 80 8.81 39.51 -4.39
CA TYR A 80 9.43 38.75 -3.29
C TYR A 80 9.37 39.53 -1.97
N LYS A 81 9.23 38.80 -0.86
CA LYS A 81 9.35 39.36 0.49
C LYS A 81 10.77 39.83 0.77
N ASP A 82 10.94 40.79 1.68
CA ASP A 82 12.26 41.40 1.96
C ASP A 82 13.33 40.37 2.38
N TRP A 83 12.93 39.30 3.08
CA TRP A 83 13.84 38.20 3.47
C TRP A 83 14.20 37.25 2.30
N ALA A 84 13.36 37.20 1.26
CA ALA A 84 13.52 36.39 0.05
C ALA A 84 13.99 37.21 -1.17
N ALA A 85 14.22 38.52 -1.01
CA ALA A 85 14.71 39.40 -2.05
C ALA A 85 16.18 39.13 -2.39
N ASN A 86 16.95 38.59 -1.44
CA ASN A 86 18.32 38.16 -1.67
C ASN A 86 18.37 36.85 -2.46
N ASN A 87 19.14 36.84 -3.55
CA ASN A 87 19.28 35.65 -4.40
C ASN A 87 19.92 34.46 -3.65
N GLU A 88 20.81 34.71 -2.70
CA GLU A 88 21.51 33.66 -1.94
C GLU A 88 20.57 32.90 -1.00
N THR A 89 19.70 33.60 -0.27
CA THR A 89 18.74 32.95 0.65
C THR A 89 17.69 32.16 -0.13
N ARG A 90 17.30 32.63 -1.32
CA ARG A 90 16.42 31.88 -2.23
C ARG A 90 17.10 30.61 -2.74
N GLY A 91 18.33 30.71 -3.24
CA GLY A 91 19.08 29.56 -3.75
C GLY A 91 19.24 28.47 -2.70
N GLN A 92 19.56 28.82 -1.44
CA GLN A 92 19.67 27.85 -0.36
C GLN A 92 18.37 27.08 -0.11
N ILE A 93 17.22 27.75 -0.19
CA ILE A 93 15.91 27.13 0.02
C ILE A 93 15.54 26.23 -1.17
N GLU A 94 15.76 26.70 -2.40
CA GLU A 94 15.53 25.94 -3.64
C GLU A 94 16.41 24.67 -3.67
N ASP A 95 17.71 24.81 -3.35
CA ASP A 95 18.65 23.69 -3.28
C ASP A 95 18.25 22.67 -2.21
N THR A 96 17.77 23.13 -1.05
CA THR A 96 17.32 22.24 0.03
C THR A 96 16.13 21.38 -0.42
N VAL A 97 15.16 21.98 -1.10
CA VAL A 97 14.00 21.25 -1.66
C VAL A 97 14.44 20.29 -2.76
N LEU A 98 15.34 20.73 -3.64
CA LEU A 98 15.90 19.90 -4.72
C LEU A 98 16.62 18.66 -4.18
N TYR A 99 17.48 18.81 -3.18
CA TYR A 99 18.13 17.69 -2.50
C TYR A 99 17.12 16.78 -1.80
N GLY A 100 16.05 17.34 -1.25
CA GLY A 100 14.91 16.58 -0.72
C GLY A 100 14.29 15.66 -1.76
N TYR A 101 14.01 16.19 -2.96
CA TYR A 101 13.50 15.40 -4.08
C TYR A 101 14.48 14.31 -4.51
N TYR A 102 15.75 14.65 -4.73
CA TYR A 102 16.75 13.65 -5.14
C TYR A 102 16.92 12.53 -4.11
N THR A 103 16.91 12.86 -2.82
CA THR A 103 17.00 11.88 -1.75
C THR A 103 15.78 10.96 -1.73
N LEU A 104 14.57 11.52 -1.76
CA LEU A 104 13.33 10.74 -1.73
C LEU A 104 13.16 9.87 -2.97
N TYR A 105 13.43 10.40 -4.17
CA TYR A 105 13.36 9.61 -5.40
C TYR A 105 14.41 8.50 -5.43
N SER A 106 15.63 8.77 -4.94
CA SER A 106 16.66 7.72 -4.82
C SER A 106 16.24 6.62 -3.87
N ILE A 107 15.63 6.96 -2.73
CA ILE A 107 15.08 5.98 -1.78
C ILE A 107 13.93 5.18 -2.44
N ILE A 108 13.02 5.83 -3.18
CA ILE A 108 11.95 5.13 -3.91
C ILE A 108 12.53 4.16 -4.93
N LEU A 109 13.50 4.58 -5.74
CA LEU A 109 14.15 3.72 -6.72
C LEU A 109 14.81 2.52 -6.05
N PHE A 110 15.54 2.74 -4.95
CA PHE A 110 16.10 1.66 -4.15
C PHE A 110 15.01 0.71 -3.62
N CYS A 111 13.92 1.25 -3.09
CA CYS A 111 12.82 0.44 -2.57
C CYS A 111 12.16 -0.41 -3.66
N VAL A 112 11.88 0.17 -4.83
CA VAL A 112 11.16 -0.51 -5.93
C VAL A 112 12.04 -1.54 -6.64
N PHE A 113 13.30 -1.22 -6.92
CA PHE A 113 14.17 -2.11 -7.69
C PHE A 113 14.90 -3.15 -6.85
N LEU A 114 15.15 -2.89 -5.57
CA LEU A 114 15.96 -3.78 -4.72
C LEU A 114 15.16 -4.29 -3.53
N TRP A 115 14.64 -3.41 -2.69
CA TRP A 115 14.09 -3.80 -1.39
C TRP A 115 12.77 -4.58 -1.48
N ILE A 116 11.79 -4.12 -2.25
CA ILE A 116 10.49 -4.79 -2.43
C ILE A 116 10.66 -6.16 -3.09
N PRO A 117 11.40 -6.30 -4.21
CA PRO A 117 11.67 -7.61 -4.81
C PRO A 117 12.41 -8.54 -3.84
N PHE A 118 13.39 -8.03 -3.08
CA PHE A 118 14.08 -8.82 -2.06
C PHE A 118 13.14 -9.36 -0.99
N VAL A 119 12.28 -8.53 -0.44
CA VAL A 119 11.32 -8.94 0.60
C VAL A 119 10.28 -9.90 0.03
N TYR A 120 9.86 -9.73 -1.23
CA TYR A 120 8.98 -10.65 -1.93
C TYR A 120 9.62 -12.03 -2.09
N PHE A 121 10.83 -12.13 -2.66
CA PHE A 121 11.51 -13.41 -2.80
C PHE A 121 11.90 -14.05 -1.46
N TYR A 122 12.21 -13.22 -0.45
CA TYR A 122 12.45 -13.70 0.90
C TYR A 122 11.21 -14.35 1.52
N TYR A 123 10.03 -13.77 1.28
CA TYR A 123 8.75 -14.32 1.72
C TYR A 123 8.42 -15.62 0.97
N GLU A 124 8.58 -15.65 -0.35
CA GLU A 124 8.25 -16.83 -1.17
C GLU A 124 9.15 -18.04 -0.88
N GLU A 125 10.44 -17.82 -0.60
CA GLU A 125 11.40 -18.89 -0.28
C GLU A 125 11.23 -19.44 1.16
N ARG A 126 10.24 -18.95 1.90
CA ARG A 126 9.95 -19.44 3.23
C ARG A 126 9.14 -20.74 3.17
N ASP A 127 9.84 -21.84 3.03
CA ASP A 127 9.30 -23.16 3.36
C ASP A 127 9.41 -23.44 4.87
N ASP A 128 8.36 -24.01 5.46
CA ASP A 128 8.32 -24.43 6.88
C ASP A 128 9.43 -25.45 7.25
N GLU A 129 10.07 -26.07 6.26
CA GLU A 129 11.13 -27.07 6.44
C GLU A 129 12.56 -26.49 6.45
N ASN A 130 12.74 -25.22 6.06
CA ASN A 130 14.07 -24.60 5.92
C ASN A 130 14.58 -24.02 7.26
N VAL A 131 15.38 -24.81 7.99
CA VAL A 131 16.00 -24.41 9.28
C VAL A 131 17.05 -23.28 9.12
N ASN A 132 17.59 -23.07 7.92
CA ASN A 132 18.79 -22.24 7.72
C ASN A 132 18.49 -20.87 7.08
N LYS A 133 18.19 -19.86 7.91
CA LYS A 133 17.88 -18.47 7.50
C LYS A 133 18.92 -17.83 6.56
N CYS A 134 20.20 -18.19 6.70
CA CYS A 134 21.27 -17.66 5.85
C CYS A 134 21.13 -18.13 4.38
N SER A 135 20.64 -19.36 4.15
CA SER A 135 20.40 -19.87 2.80
C SER A 135 19.23 -19.15 2.13
N GLN A 136 18.17 -18.87 2.90
CA GLN A 136 17.00 -18.13 2.44
C GLN A 136 17.37 -16.71 1.96
N VAL A 137 18.16 -15.97 2.75
CA VAL A 137 18.63 -14.63 2.36
C VAL A 137 19.49 -14.69 1.10
N LYS A 138 20.35 -15.70 0.96
CA LYS A 138 21.22 -15.86 -0.21
C LYS A 138 20.41 -16.16 -1.48
N ASN A 139 19.40 -17.03 -1.37
CA ASN A 139 18.52 -17.35 -2.49
C ASN A 139 17.67 -16.13 -2.88
N ALA A 140 17.06 -15.46 -1.92
CA ALA A 140 16.31 -14.22 -2.14
C ALA A 140 17.17 -13.16 -2.84
N LEU A 141 18.40 -12.92 -2.36
CA LEU A 141 19.33 -11.97 -2.96
C LEU A 141 19.69 -12.34 -4.41
N LYS A 142 19.89 -13.64 -4.71
CA LYS A 142 20.17 -14.10 -6.07
C LYS A 142 19.02 -13.76 -7.02
N TYR A 143 17.77 -13.97 -6.61
CA TYR A 143 16.60 -13.64 -7.42
C TYR A 143 16.38 -12.12 -7.53
N THR A 144 16.64 -11.35 -6.47
CA THR A 144 16.64 -9.88 -6.52
C THR A 144 17.63 -9.33 -7.53
N VAL A 145 18.86 -9.86 -7.54
CA VAL A 145 19.88 -9.46 -8.51
C VAL A 145 19.44 -9.82 -9.93
N GLY A 146 18.85 -11.00 -10.12
CA GLY A 146 18.25 -11.39 -11.40
C GLY A 146 17.19 -10.41 -11.88
N PHE A 147 16.26 -10.02 -11.00
CA PHE A 147 15.23 -9.01 -11.28
C PHE A 147 15.85 -7.65 -11.63
N ALA A 148 16.83 -7.20 -10.84
CA ALA A 148 17.53 -5.94 -11.09
C ALA A 148 18.21 -5.92 -12.46
N ILE A 149 18.84 -7.02 -12.88
CA ILE A 149 19.43 -7.16 -14.22
C ILE A 149 18.34 -7.04 -15.30
N VAL A 150 17.20 -7.72 -15.14
CA VAL A 150 16.08 -7.60 -16.09
C VAL A 150 15.59 -6.16 -16.18
N CYS A 151 15.45 -5.46 -15.06
CA CYS A 151 15.09 -4.05 -15.04
C CYS A 151 16.11 -3.17 -15.74
N VAL A 152 17.42 -3.37 -15.50
CA VAL A 152 18.48 -2.63 -16.18
C VAL A 152 18.43 -2.88 -17.70
N VAL A 153 18.24 -4.13 -18.12
CA VAL A 153 18.11 -4.46 -19.55
C VAL A 153 16.87 -3.79 -20.16
N LEU A 154 15.73 -3.77 -19.46
CA LEU A 154 14.52 -3.07 -19.92
C LEU A 154 14.74 -1.56 -20.05
N LEU A 155 15.40 -0.94 -19.06
CA LEU A 155 15.74 0.49 -19.10
C LEU A 155 16.73 0.80 -20.22
N LEU A 156 17.72 -0.06 -20.44
CA LEU A 156 18.67 0.05 -21.54
C LEU A 156 17.97 -0.05 -22.88
N ILE A 157 17.10 -1.05 -23.09
CA ILE A 157 16.29 -1.16 -24.33
C ILE A 157 15.48 0.12 -24.53
N GLY A 158 14.84 0.65 -23.48
CA GLY A 158 14.14 1.93 -23.52
C GLY A 158 15.06 3.11 -23.90
N ALA A 159 16.32 3.08 -23.49
CA ALA A 159 17.32 4.08 -23.85
C ALA A 159 17.87 3.92 -25.27
N PHE A 160 17.90 2.69 -25.80
CA PHE A 160 18.41 2.38 -27.14
C PHE A 160 17.37 2.56 -28.26
N VAL A 161 16.07 2.51 -27.96
CA VAL A 161 14.98 2.68 -28.94
C VAL A 161 14.96 4.06 -29.63
N PRO A 162 15.29 5.19 -28.96
CA PRO A 162 15.31 6.50 -29.61
C PRO A 162 16.69 6.96 -30.13
N LEU A 163 17.67 6.08 -30.35
CA LEU A 163 18.97 6.53 -30.87
C LEU A 163 18.94 6.82 -32.37
N GLU A 164 19.28 8.06 -32.73
CA GLU A 164 19.82 8.38 -34.05
C GLU A 164 21.17 7.66 -34.26
N ALA A 165 21.42 7.21 -35.49
CA ALA A 165 22.55 6.34 -35.80
C ALA A 165 23.91 7.03 -35.53
N PRO A 166 24.89 6.31 -34.95
CA PRO A 166 26.19 6.90 -34.62
C PRO A 166 26.99 7.28 -35.87
N PRO A 167 27.68 8.45 -35.88
CA PRO A 167 28.57 8.82 -36.97
C PRO A 167 29.94 8.17 -36.75
N SER A 168 30.10 6.89 -37.09
CA SER A 168 31.34 6.27 -37.62
C SER A 168 31.37 4.74 -37.39
N GLN A 169 31.80 4.01 -38.42
CA GLN A 169 31.77 2.54 -38.49
C GLN A 169 32.98 1.84 -37.82
N ASN A 170 33.93 2.56 -37.20
CA ASN A 170 35.22 2.02 -36.76
C ASN A 170 35.57 2.32 -35.28
N SER A 171 34.68 2.02 -34.32
CA SER A 171 34.98 2.15 -32.89
C SER A 171 34.77 0.85 -32.12
N THR A 172 35.61 0.66 -31.09
CA THR A 172 35.57 -0.52 -30.22
C THR A 172 34.28 -0.55 -29.38
N GLN A 173 33.80 -1.74 -29.02
CA GLN A 173 32.58 -1.90 -28.21
C GLN A 173 32.64 -1.12 -26.89
N TRP A 174 33.85 -0.98 -26.32
CA TRP A 174 34.08 -0.21 -25.09
C TRP A 174 33.96 1.31 -25.30
N GLU A 175 34.50 1.87 -26.39
CA GLU A 175 34.31 3.29 -26.71
C GLU A 175 32.84 3.63 -26.95
N LYS A 176 32.05 2.71 -27.51
CA LYS A 176 30.60 2.90 -27.65
C LYS A 176 29.92 2.95 -26.28
N VAL A 177 30.28 2.06 -25.35
CA VAL A 177 29.76 2.09 -23.97
C VAL A 177 30.17 3.38 -23.25
N GLN A 178 31.41 3.84 -23.43
CA GLN A 178 31.90 5.06 -22.80
C GLN A 178 31.25 6.32 -23.40
N TYR A 179 31.08 6.38 -24.72
CA TYR A 179 30.31 7.41 -25.41
C TYR A 179 28.85 7.42 -24.94
N LEU A 180 28.23 6.25 -24.72
CA LEU A 180 26.86 6.15 -24.21
C LEU A 180 26.73 6.66 -22.76
N PHE A 181 27.71 6.41 -21.90
CA PHE A 181 27.72 6.96 -20.53
C PHE A 181 27.93 8.49 -20.54
N GLU A 182 28.75 9.00 -21.46
CA GLU A 182 28.95 10.44 -21.68
C GLU A 182 27.67 11.10 -22.25
N GLU A 183 27.00 10.46 -23.22
CA GLU A 183 25.76 10.93 -23.87
C GLU A 183 24.54 10.88 -22.92
N LEU A 184 24.46 9.85 -22.07
CA LEU A 184 23.45 9.78 -20.99
C LEU A 184 23.71 10.81 -19.88
N GLY A 185 24.98 11.16 -19.65
CA GLY A 185 25.38 12.21 -18.70
C GLY A 185 25.20 13.63 -19.25
N SER A 186 25.25 13.79 -20.58
CA SER A 186 24.97 15.04 -21.29
C SER A 186 23.47 15.23 -21.51
N THR A 187 23.06 16.46 -21.79
CA THR A 187 21.67 16.95 -21.86
C THR A 187 20.78 16.23 -22.89
N HIS A 188 21.34 15.30 -23.68
CA HIS A 188 20.68 14.50 -24.71
C HIS A 188 20.18 13.11 -24.24
N GLY A 189 20.41 12.70 -22.99
CA GLY A 189 19.76 11.50 -22.40
C GLY A 189 18.26 11.66 -22.06
N LEU A 190 17.73 12.88 -22.16
CA LEU A 190 16.35 13.23 -21.82
C LEU A 190 15.28 12.46 -22.64
N PRO A 191 15.42 12.26 -23.98
CA PRO A 191 14.44 11.54 -24.78
C PRO A 191 14.35 10.06 -24.41
N ALA A 192 15.49 9.40 -24.19
CA ALA A 192 15.59 8.02 -23.72
C ALA A 192 14.90 7.81 -22.37
N LEU A 193 15.18 8.69 -21.40
CA LEU A 193 14.52 8.66 -20.10
C LEU A 193 13.02 8.92 -20.22
N SER A 194 12.61 9.89 -21.04
CA SER A 194 11.19 10.20 -21.26
C SER A 194 10.42 9.03 -21.88
N PHE A 195 11.02 8.28 -22.82
CA PHE A 195 10.41 7.10 -23.43
C PHE A 195 10.24 5.96 -22.44
N SER A 196 11.29 5.68 -21.65
CA SER A 196 11.22 4.65 -20.61
C SER A 196 10.18 4.98 -19.53
N ILE A 197 10.12 6.24 -19.08
CA ILE A 197 9.11 6.70 -18.13
C ILE A 197 7.72 6.60 -18.75
N SER A 198 7.55 6.96 -20.02
CA SER A 198 6.26 6.90 -20.73
C SER A 198 5.74 5.46 -20.87
N THR A 199 6.61 4.49 -21.15
CA THR A 199 6.20 3.08 -21.27
C THR A 199 5.87 2.48 -19.90
N LEU A 200 6.67 2.77 -18.87
CA LEU A 200 6.40 2.31 -17.51
C LEU A 200 5.12 2.95 -16.94
N THR A 201 4.90 4.24 -17.19
CA THR A 201 3.65 4.92 -16.82
C THR A 201 2.46 4.38 -17.58
N LEU A 202 2.58 4.02 -18.86
CA LEU A 202 1.49 3.37 -19.61
C LEU A 202 1.05 2.05 -18.94
N ILE A 203 2.01 1.17 -18.63
CA ILE A 203 1.74 -0.10 -17.94
C ILE A 203 1.16 0.15 -16.54
N GLY A 204 1.77 1.07 -15.80
CA GLY A 204 1.30 1.47 -14.48
C GLY A 204 -0.12 2.05 -14.52
N MET A 205 -0.45 2.86 -15.52
CA MET A 205 -1.78 3.43 -15.71
C MET A 205 -2.81 2.35 -16.01
N LEU A 206 -2.50 1.33 -16.81
CA LEU A 206 -3.41 0.19 -17.03
C LEU A 206 -3.71 -0.56 -15.72
N ALA A 207 -2.68 -0.79 -14.89
CA ALA A 207 -2.85 -1.40 -13.57
C ALA A 207 -3.68 -0.48 -12.64
N VAL A 208 -3.41 0.82 -12.62
CA VAL A 208 -4.17 1.79 -11.84
C VAL A 208 -5.63 1.83 -12.30
N ILE A 209 -5.91 1.85 -13.60
CA ILE A 209 -7.28 1.85 -14.14
C ILE A 209 -8.03 0.61 -13.70
N THR A 210 -7.44 -0.58 -13.84
CA THR A 210 -8.11 -1.85 -13.47
C THR A 210 -8.39 -1.95 -11.98
N TYR A 211 -7.38 -1.69 -11.14
CA TYR A 211 -7.55 -1.74 -9.67
C TYR A 211 -8.45 -0.61 -9.15
N THR A 212 -8.33 0.61 -9.70
CA THR A 212 -9.15 1.76 -9.27
C THR A 212 -10.58 1.60 -9.76
N ALA A 213 -10.82 1.14 -10.99
CA ALA A 213 -12.18 0.90 -11.47
C ALA A 213 -12.89 -0.15 -10.63
N TYR A 214 -12.22 -1.27 -10.31
CA TYR A 214 -12.78 -2.28 -9.44
C TYR A 214 -13.00 -1.74 -8.01
N GLY A 215 -11.99 -1.08 -7.43
CA GLY A 215 -12.05 -0.50 -6.09
C GLY A 215 -13.16 0.53 -5.95
N MET A 216 -13.26 1.48 -6.89
CA MET A 216 -14.28 2.53 -6.91
C MET A 216 -15.70 1.99 -7.16
N SER A 217 -15.83 0.86 -7.86
CA SER A 217 -17.14 0.21 -8.07
C SER A 217 -17.57 -0.61 -6.86
N VAL A 218 -16.64 -1.31 -6.23
CA VAL A 218 -16.91 -2.23 -5.11
C VAL A 218 -17.01 -1.51 -3.77
N LEU A 219 -16.30 -0.39 -3.58
CA LEU A 219 -16.36 0.43 -2.37
C LEU A 219 -17.79 0.90 -2.01
N PRO A 220 -18.55 1.57 -2.90
CA PRO A 220 -19.92 2.00 -2.59
C PRO A 220 -20.85 0.80 -2.38
N LEU A 221 -20.67 -0.29 -3.14
CA LEU A 221 -21.45 -1.52 -2.97
C LEU A 221 -21.20 -2.16 -1.60
N ASN A 222 -19.94 -2.22 -1.14
CA ASN A 222 -19.57 -2.71 0.18
C ASN A 222 -20.03 -1.77 1.30
N LEU A 223 -20.05 -0.45 1.07
CA LEU A 223 -20.57 0.54 2.01
C LEU A 223 -22.09 0.45 2.19
N ILE A 224 -22.84 0.18 1.10
CA ILE A 224 -24.31 0.05 1.11
C ILE A 224 -24.74 -1.31 1.64
N LYS A 225 -24.11 -2.39 1.16
CA LYS A 225 -24.39 -3.76 1.63
C LYS A 225 -24.01 -3.93 3.11
N GLY A 226 -23.00 -3.16 3.55
CA GLY A 226 -22.47 -3.18 4.91
C GLY A 226 -21.67 -4.45 5.20
N THR A 227 -20.75 -4.39 6.16
CA THR A 227 -20.25 -5.60 6.81
C THR A 227 -21.44 -6.36 7.41
N ARG A 228 -21.58 -7.65 7.09
CA ARG A 228 -22.57 -8.57 7.69
C ARG A 228 -22.57 -8.30 9.19
N SER A 229 -23.72 -7.92 9.74
CA SER A 229 -23.73 -7.45 11.12
C SER A 229 -23.26 -8.57 12.04
N VAL A 230 -22.35 -8.25 12.96
CA VAL A 230 -21.84 -9.22 13.96
C VAL A 230 -22.99 -9.84 14.76
N VAL A 231 -24.09 -9.10 14.93
CA VAL A 231 -25.33 -9.58 15.57
C VAL A 231 -26.01 -10.67 14.73
N TYR A 232 -26.04 -10.52 13.40
CA TYR A 232 -26.60 -11.53 12.51
C TYR A 232 -25.69 -12.75 12.38
N GLU A 233 -24.37 -12.57 12.33
CA GLU A 233 -23.40 -13.68 12.41
C GLU A 233 -23.48 -14.43 13.74
N ARG A 234 -23.77 -13.73 14.84
CA ARG A 234 -24.05 -14.34 16.14
C ARG A 234 -25.35 -15.10 16.14
N LEU A 235 -26.42 -14.54 15.58
CA LEU A 235 -27.72 -15.18 15.51
C LEU A 235 -27.63 -16.49 14.71
N GLU A 236 -26.98 -16.46 13.55
CA GLU A 236 -26.74 -17.62 12.71
C GLU A 236 -25.82 -18.64 13.39
N ASN A 237 -24.72 -18.19 14.03
CA ASN A 237 -23.85 -19.12 14.75
C ASN A 237 -24.53 -19.72 16.00
N THR A 238 -25.54 -19.06 16.58
CA THR A 238 -26.38 -19.62 17.65
C THR A 238 -27.38 -20.63 17.08
N GLU A 239 -28.03 -20.30 15.96
CA GLU A 239 -28.94 -21.20 15.23
C GLU A 239 -28.21 -22.49 14.79
N ASP A 240 -27.00 -22.37 14.24
CA ASP A 240 -26.14 -23.50 13.87
C ASP A 240 -25.74 -24.37 15.08
N ILE A 241 -25.54 -23.77 16.26
CA ILE A 241 -25.24 -24.52 17.50
C ILE A 241 -26.48 -25.30 17.93
N ASP A 242 -27.65 -24.66 17.96
CA ASP A 242 -28.91 -25.29 18.36
C ASP A 242 -29.26 -26.47 17.41
N ASP A 243 -29.06 -26.31 16.11
CA ASP A 243 -29.28 -27.37 15.11
C ASP A 243 -28.34 -28.57 15.32
N VAL A 244 -27.06 -28.31 15.59
CA VAL A 244 -26.07 -29.37 15.85
C VAL A 244 -26.35 -30.08 17.18
N GLU A 245 -26.70 -29.33 18.23
CA GLU A 245 -27.09 -29.90 19.53
C GLU A 245 -28.34 -30.78 19.40
N HIS A 246 -29.35 -30.32 18.66
CA HIS A 246 -30.57 -31.10 18.39
C HIS A 246 -30.26 -32.38 17.59
N GLN A 247 -29.34 -32.34 16.63
CA GLN A 247 -28.89 -33.55 15.92
C GLN A 247 -28.15 -34.52 16.84
N ILE A 248 -27.31 -34.04 17.75
CA ILE A 248 -26.62 -34.86 18.75
C ILE A 248 -27.64 -35.50 19.71
N GLU A 249 -28.63 -34.75 20.19
CA GLU A 249 -29.69 -35.26 21.07
C GLU A 249 -30.58 -36.28 20.36
N LYS A 250 -30.92 -36.05 19.09
CA LYS A 250 -31.64 -37.02 18.25
C LYS A 250 -30.83 -38.30 18.01
N LEU A 251 -29.50 -38.21 17.92
CA LEU A 251 -28.64 -39.39 17.79
C LEU A 251 -28.50 -40.13 19.13
N LYS A 252 -28.39 -39.40 20.25
CA LYS A 252 -28.32 -39.96 21.60
C LYS A 252 -29.63 -40.61 22.03
N SER A 253 -30.78 -40.02 21.70
CA SER A 253 -32.10 -40.60 21.99
C SER A 253 -32.37 -41.91 21.25
N LYS A 254 -31.88 -42.06 20.00
CA LYS A 254 -31.88 -43.35 19.28
C LYS A 254 -31.05 -44.44 19.98
N CYS A 255 -30.12 -44.06 20.85
CA CYS A 255 -29.30 -44.96 21.64
C CYS A 255 -29.76 -45.11 23.09
N ALA A 256 -30.85 -44.44 23.49
CA ALA A 256 -31.41 -44.55 24.84
C ALA A 256 -31.95 -45.97 25.17
N ASP A 257 -32.21 -46.78 24.14
CA ASP A 257 -32.62 -48.19 24.24
C ASP A 257 -31.51 -49.15 24.72
N GLY A 258 -30.35 -48.65 25.16
CA GLY A 258 -29.26 -49.45 25.72
C GLY A 258 -28.42 -50.24 24.70
N ARG A 259 -28.65 -50.04 23.40
CA ARG A 259 -27.85 -50.67 22.33
C ARG A 259 -26.55 -49.89 22.10
N PRO A 260 -25.40 -50.57 21.90
CA PRO A 260 -24.15 -49.90 21.59
C PRO A 260 -24.27 -49.14 20.25
N LEU A 261 -23.73 -47.93 20.21
CA LEU A 261 -23.66 -47.09 19.01
C LEU A 261 -22.99 -47.85 17.85
N SER A 262 -23.62 -47.82 16.68
CA SER A 262 -23.01 -48.31 15.44
C SER A 262 -21.70 -47.57 15.18
N SER A 263 -20.69 -48.24 14.62
CA SER A 263 -19.39 -47.64 14.30
C SER A 263 -19.50 -46.41 13.39
N ARG A 264 -20.52 -46.37 12.52
CA ARG A 264 -20.84 -45.23 11.65
C ARG A 264 -21.52 -44.08 12.41
N ASP A 265 -22.43 -44.38 13.34
CA ASP A 265 -23.08 -43.35 14.18
C ASP A 265 -22.10 -42.74 15.18
N ARG A 266 -21.14 -43.52 15.67
CA ARG A 266 -20.05 -43.05 16.53
C ARG A 266 -19.12 -42.07 15.79
N GLN A 267 -18.81 -42.32 14.52
CA GLN A 267 -18.04 -41.38 13.69
C GLN A 267 -18.82 -40.08 13.44
N ASN A 268 -20.11 -40.17 13.09
CA ASN A 268 -20.97 -39.00 12.92
C ASN A 268 -21.08 -38.15 14.19
N LEU A 269 -21.20 -38.81 15.36
CA LEU A 269 -21.27 -38.13 16.65
C LEU A 269 -19.96 -37.38 16.95
N GLN A 270 -18.81 -37.99 16.68
CA GLN A 270 -17.50 -37.32 16.81
C GLN A 270 -17.35 -36.12 15.85
N GLU A 271 -17.86 -36.22 14.63
CA GLU A 271 -17.84 -35.11 13.67
C GLU A 271 -18.74 -33.94 14.12
N LEU A 272 -19.93 -34.24 14.61
CA LEU A 272 -20.88 -33.26 15.15
C LEU A 272 -20.33 -32.57 16.41
N GLU A 273 -19.74 -33.33 17.34
CA GLU A 273 -19.07 -32.76 18.52
C GLU A 273 -17.86 -31.88 18.13
N GLY A 274 -17.11 -32.27 17.10
CA GLY A 274 -16.03 -31.46 16.54
C GLY A 274 -16.53 -30.14 15.94
N LYS A 275 -17.62 -30.18 15.17
CA LYS A 275 -18.27 -28.96 14.62
C LYS A 275 -18.77 -28.04 15.74
N LEU A 276 -19.39 -28.60 16.77
CA LEU A 276 -19.87 -27.85 17.93
C LEU A 276 -18.72 -27.12 18.66
N GLN A 277 -17.58 -27.79 18.86
CA GLN A 277 -16.39 -27.13 19.46
C GLN A 277 -15.86 -25.97 18.61
N VAL A 278 -15.89 -26.09 17.29
CA VAL A 278 -15.47 -25.01 16.37
C VAL A 278 -16.45 -23.83 16.43
N LEU A 279 -17.77 -24.10 16.40
CA LEU A 279 -18.82 -23.08 16.49
C LEU A 279 -18.79 -22.36 17.85
N GLN A 280 -18.57 -23.08 18.95
CA GLN A 280 -18.42 -22.48 20.28
C GLN A 280 -17.13 -21.64 20.42
N ARG A 281 -16.03 -22.05 19.77
CA ARG A 281 -14.81 -21.21 19.71
C ARG A 281 -15.07 -19.93 18.94
N ARG A 282 -15.74 -20.00 17.78
CA ARG A 282 -16.16 -18.82 17.00
C ARG A 282 -17.08 -17.91 17.82
N GLY A 283 -18.06 -18.47 18.52
CA GLY A 283 -18.97 -17.74 19.40
C GLY A 283 -18.24 -16.93 20.48
N ARG A 284 -17.26 -17.53 21.17
CA ARG A 284 -16.44 -16.80 22.17
C ARG A 284 -15.60 -15.68 21.56
N HIS A 285 -15.08 -15.86 20.35
CA HIS A 285 -14.34 -14.79 19.66
C HIS A 285 -15.26 -13.64 19.23
N LEU A 286 -16.49 -13.94 18.80
CA LEU A 286 -17.50 -12.94 18.47
C LEU A 286 -17.94 -12.16 19.73
N GLU A 287 -18.07 -12.82 20.87
CA GLU A 287 -18.39 -12.19 22.17
C GLU A 287 -17.30 -11.22 22.65
N ILE A 288 -16.03 -11.61 22.52
CA ILE A 288 -14.89 -10.74 22.85
C ILE A 288 -14.81 -9.55 21.87
N ALA A 289 -15.13 -9.77 20.59
CA ALA A 289 -15.18 -8.71 19.59
C ALA A 289 -16.35 -7.73 19.82
N GLU A 290 -17.48 -8.21 20.33
CA GLU A 290 -18.66 -7.44 20.69
C GLU A 290 -18.37 -6.46 21.83
N ARG A 291 -17.55 -6.87 22.81
CA ARG A 291 -17.18 -6.04 23.98
C ARG A 291 -16.24 -4.87 23.64
N ASN A 292 -15.63 -4.84 22.45
CA ASN A 292 -14.76 -3.75 22.03
C ASN A 292 -15.56 -2.53 21.52
N CYS A 293 -15.24 -1.35 22.06
CA CYS A 293 -15.83 -0.04 21.74
C CYS A 293 -15.98 0.27 20.22
N CYS A 294 -15.17 -0.36 19.36
CA CYS A 294 -15.24 -0.23 17.90
C CYS A 294 -16.57 -0.66 17.26
N THR A 295 -17.33 -1.59 17.85
CA THR A 295 -18.61 -2.05 17.27
C THR A 295 -19.73 -1.02 17.50
N LYS A 296 -19.75 -0.37 18.67
CA LYS A 296 -20.71 0.68 19.02
C LYS A 296 -20.52 1.94 18.17
N VAL A 297 -19.26 2.37 18.00
CA VAL A 297 -18.89 3.46 17.08
C VAL A 297 -19.14 3.05 15.61
N GLY A 298 -18.88 1.80 15.25
CA GLY A 298 -19.14 1.25 13.92
C GLY A 298 -20.62 1.20 13.53
N SER A 299 -21.50 0.96 14.51
CA SER A 299 -22.96 0.97 14.35
C SER A 299 -23.51 2.40 14.23
N ALA A 300 -23.00 3.36 15.02
CA ALA A 300 -23.37 4.78 14.92
C ALA A 300 -22.93 5.42 13.59
N LEU A 301 -21.81 4.96 13.01
CA LEU A 301 -21.33 5.38 11.69
C LEU A 301 -22.02 4.68 10.52
N ARG A 302 -22.93 3.73 10.76
CA ARG A 302 -23.65 3.00 9.71
C ARG A 302 -24.50 3.92 8.81
N PRO A 303 -25.35 4.84 9.32
CA PRO A 303 -26.07 5.78 8.46
C PRO A 303 -25.11 6.67 7.67
N PHE A 304 -23.99 7.09 8.28
CA PHE A 304 -22.96 7.88 7.60
C PHE A 304 -22.32 7.10 6.45
N LYS A 305 -21.97 5.83 6.64
CA LYS A 305 -21.40 4.96 5.58
C LYS A 305 -22.35 4.75 4.41
N ILE A 306 -23.65 4.57 4.67
CA ILE A 306 -24.66 4.40 3.62
C ILE A 306 -24.82 5.70 2.84
N MET A 307 -24.89 6.85 3.52
CA MET A 307 -24.92 8.17 2.87
C MET A 307 -23.69 8.40 1.99
N LEU A 308 -22.51 8.01 2.47
CA LEU A 308 -21.25 8.13 1.73
C LEU A 308 -21.23 7.21 0.50
N GLY A 309 -21.77 6.00 0.61
CA GLY A 309 -21.94 5.08 -0.53
C GLY A 309 -22.88 5.62 -1.61
N ILE A 310 -24.03 6.18 -1.23
CA ILE A 310 -24.98 6.81 -2.16
C ILE A 310 -24.35 8.03 -2.84
N PHE A 311 -23.65 8.87 -2.07
CA PHE A 311 -22.91 10.01 -2.61
C PHE A 311 -21.89 9.59 -3.68
N PHE A 312 -21.10 8.55 -3.41
CA PHE A 312 -20.14 8.04 -4.39
C PHE A 312 -20.80 7.51 -5.68
N ILE A 313 -21.96 6.86 -5.58
CA ILE A 313 -22.73 6.42 -6.76
C ILE A 313 -23.20 7.63 -7.57
N LEU A 314 -23.71 8.67 -6.91
CA LEU A 314 -24.14 9.90 -7.59
C LEU A 314 -22.99 10.61 -8.29
N VAL A 315 -21.83 10.70 -7.64
CA VAL A 315 -20.61 11.27 -8.24
C VAL A 315 -20.15 10.43 -9.44
N ALA A 316 -20.15 9.10 -9.34
CA ALA A 316 -19.81 8.23 -10.45
C ALA A 316 -20.78 8.43 -11.64
N LEU A 317 -22.09 8.53 -11.36
CA LEU A 317 -23.11 8.78 -12.37
C LEU A 317 -22.91 10.16 -13.03
N LEU A 318 -22.60 11.19 -12.24
CA LEU A 318 -22.27 12.52 -12.74
C LEU A 318 -21.05 12.49 -13.67
N PHE A 319 -19.98 11.78 -13.30
CA PHE A 319 -18.81 11.60 -14.17
C PHE A 319 -19.19 10.88 -15.47
N THR A 320 -19.99 9.81 -15.41
CA THR A 320 -20.42 9.12 -16.65
C THR A 320 -21.25 10.00 -17.56
N ILE A 321 -22.15 10.83 -17.01
CA ILE A 321 -22.94 11.79 -17.80
C ILE A 321 -22.04 12.88 -18.37
N ALA A 322 -21.12 13.43 -17.57
CA ALA A 322 -20.19 14.47 -18.02
C ALA A 322 -19.30 13.98 -19.16
N LEU A 323 -18.81 12.74 -19.07
CA LEU A 323 -17.99 12.12 -20.11
C LEU A 323 -18.81 11.77 -21.36
N PHE A 324 -20.08 11.42 -21.21
CA PHE A 324 -20.97 11.20 -22.35
C PHE A 324 -21.37 12.50 -23.08
N ILE A 325 -21.40 13.62 -22.35
CA ILE A 325 -21.72 14.95 -22.89
C ILE A 325 -20.50 15.61 -23.54
N SER A 326 -19.28 15.33 -23.05
CA SER A 326 -18.01 15.84 -23.60
C SER A 326 -17.59 15.10 -24.86
#